data_AF-A0A6M2CJ84-F1
#
_entry.id   AF-A0A6M2CJ84-F1
#
_cell.length_a   1.000
_cell.length_b   1.000
_cell.length_c   1.000
_cell.angle_alpha   90.00
_cell.angle_beta   90.00
_cell.angle_gamma   90.00
#
_symmetry.space_group_name_H-M   'P 1'
#
loop_
_entity.id
_entity.type
_entity.pdbx_description
1 polymer ?
#
loop_
_entity_poly.entity_id
_entity_poly.type
_entity_poly.pdbx_seq_one_letter_code
_entity_poly.pdbx_strand_id
1 'polypeptide(L)'
;KQNLKAHCWNEADGCQFVGTIEAVLLHYDRECTFHAVQCRNCEQRLLRTDIAAHYVYGCCQNASCARNAQSNREISSPANFETNVVLDKFSTLERKINEVFEVCRASNSARSQDISRAVGAFENTLQRIMKGIEENISTMITRQLTASLQELKAATTVLCSDHLASLQSQMNELVEQSRQRDASQMQEIGSVLRDSQMEVKEEVKIKVQEMVSLLRASESDVKENVKTQLEEFVQVMRNCVGVLKEHVSKDTLSSRLTDQQQSLQAVFNSLNKNKES
;
A
#
# COMPACT_ATOMS: atom_id res chain seq x y z
N LYS A 1 5.73 -28.24 35.94
CA LYS A 1 4.48 -28.44 36.71
C LYS A 1 4.47 -29.88 37.21
N GLN A 2 4.17 -30.15 38.48
CA GLN A 2 3.90 -31.52 38.92
C GLN A 2 2.50 -31.92 38.40
N ASN A 3 2.39 -33.07 37.74
CA ASN A 3 1.10 -33.60 37.31
C ASN A 3 0.45 -34.30 38.52
N LEU A 4 -0.44 -33.60 39.21
CA LEU A 4 -1.27 -34.16 40.26
C LEU A 4 -2.08 -35.34 39.70
N LYS A 5 -1.88 -36.51 40.29
CA LYS A 5 -2.69 -37.70 40.03
C LYS A 5 -3.79 -37.82 41.07
N ALA A 6 -4.97 -38.27 40.65
CA ALA A 6 -6.11 -38.57 41.51
C ALA A 6 -6.45 -40.07 41.40
N HIS A 7 -6.95 -40.63 42.49
CA HIS A 7 -7.45 -42.00 42.57
C HIS A 7 -8.97 -42.02 42.30
N CYS A 8 -9.51 -43.15 41.89
CA CYS A 8 -10.95 -43.31 41.69
C CYS A 8 -11.72 -43.24 43.02
N TRP A 9 -12.89 -42.58 43.02
CA TRP A 9 -13.77 -42.52 44.21
C TRP A 9 -14.21 -43.90 44.73
N ASN A 10 -14.17 -44.94 43.90
CA ASN A 10 -14.49 -46.32 44.27
C ASN A 10 -13.25 -47.13 44.70
N GLU A 11 -12.12 -46.48 45.06
CA GLU A 11 -10.92 -47.16 45.56
C GLU A 11 -11.20 -48.02 46.81
N ALA A 12 -12.06 -47.53 47.72
CA ALA A 12 -12.50 -48.27 48.89
C ALA A 12 -13.36 -49.51 48.56
N ASP A 13 -14.01 -49.54 47.39
CA ASP A 13 -14.72 -50.70 46.85
C ASP A 13 -13.81 -51.59 45.96
N GLY A 14 -12.52 -51.25 45.81
CA GLY A 14 -11.51 -52.04 45.10
C GLY A 14 -10.95 -51.44 43.80
N CYS A 15 -11.37 -50.24 43.40
CA CYS A 15 -10.95 -49.64 42.12
C CYS A 15 -9.54 -49.03 42.15
N GLN A 16 -8.56 -49.70 41.53
CA GLN A 16 -7.15 -49.28 41.47
C GLN A 16 -6.83 -48.24 40.36
N PHE A 17 -7.83 -47.53 39.82
CA PHE A 17 -7.61 -46.56 38.74
C PHE A 17 -7.02 -45.24 39.29
N VAL A 18 -5.90 -44.81 38.71
CA VAL A 18 -5.18 -43.57 39.07
C VAL A 18 -4.82 -42.78 37.82
N GLY A 19 -5.31 -41.54 37.69
CA GLY A 19 -5.20 -40.73 36.46
C GLY A 19 -5.15 -39.23 36.72
N THR A 20 -5.37 -38.43 35.68
CA THR A 20 -5.71 -37.00 35.83
C THR A 20 -7.16 -36.86 36.33
N ILE A 21 -7.54 -35.70 36.87
CA ILE A 21 -8.91 -35.46 37.36
C ILE A 21 -9.95 -35.70 36.25
N GLU A 22 -9.67 -35.27 35.03
CA GLU A 22 -10.52 -35.51 33.84
C GLU A 22 -10.65 -37.01 33.50
N ALA A 23 -9.54 -37.76 33.53
CA ALA A 23 -9.56 -39.19 33.30
C ALA A 23 -10.31 -39.96 34.40
N VAL A 24 -10.18 -39.54 35.66
CA VAL A 24 -10.91 -40.12 36.80
C VAL A 24 -12.42 -39.85 36.71
N LEU A 25 -12.84 -38.66 36.25
CA LEU A 25 -14.24 -38.34 35.99
C LEU A 25 -14.84 -39.22 34.88
N LEU A 26 -14.14 -39.35 33.75
CA LEU A 26 -14.58 -40.19 32.63
C LEU A 26 -14.67 -41.68 33.04
N HIS A 27 -13.66 -42.15 33.76
CA HIS A 27 -13.60 -43.52 34.27
C HIS A 27 -14.76 -43.81 35.23
N TYR A 28 -15.02 -42.94 36.22
CA TYR A 28 -16.05 -43.15 37.24
C TYR A 28 -17.48 -43.26 36.68
N ASP A 29 -17.79 -42.43 35.67
CA ASP A 29 -19.08 -42.45 34.95
C ASP A 29 -19.25 -43.77 34.16
N ARG A 30 -18.30 -44.06 33.25
CA ARG A 30 -18.51 -44.98 32.13
C ARG A 30 -17.83 -46.34 32.27
N GLU A 31 -16.68 -46.39 32.91
CA GLU A 31 -15.79 -47.56 32.87
C GLU A 31 -15.73 -48.30 34.21
N CYS A 32 -16.00 -47.61 35.32
CA CYS A 32 -15.79 -48.17 36.65
C CYS A 32 -16.79 -49.30 36.95
N THR A 33 -16.27 -50.53 37.03
CA THR A 33 -17.02 -51.75 37.38
C THR A 33 -17.26 -51.89 38.89
N PHE A 34 -16.48 -51.19 39.71
CA PHE A 34 -16.65 -51.08 41.16
C PHE A 34 -17.66 -49.98 41.56
N HIS A 35 -18.39 -49.41 40.60
CA HIS A 35 -19.44 -48.44 40.87
C HIS A 35 -20.62 -49.14 41.59
N ALA A 36 -20.93 -48.70 42.81
CA ALA A 36 -22.01 -49.27 43.60
C ALA A 36 -23.38 -48.85 43.09
N VAL A 37 -24.30 -49.82 42.97
CA VAL A 37 -25.70 -49.63 42.59
C VAL A 37 -26.63 -50.31 43.58
N GLN A 38 -27.92 -49.99 43.52
CA GLN A 38 -28.94 -50.65 44.33
C GLN A 38 -29.80 -51.58 43.46
N CYS A 39 -30.02 -52.82 43.91
CA CYS A 39 -30.91 -53.76 43.23
C CYS A 39 -32.37 -53.31 43.40
N ARG A 40 -33.11 -53.13 42.29
CA ARG A 40 -34.51 -52.65 42.32
C ARG A 40 -35.52 -53.66 42.87
N ASN A 41 -35.14 -54.92 43.06
CA ASN A 41 -36.02 -56.00 43.50
C ASN A 41 -35.87 -56.34 45.00
N CYS A 42 -34.72 -56.04 45.61
CA CYS A 42 -34.38 -56.42 46.98
C CYS A 42 -33.62 -55.33 47.76
N GLU A 43 -33.43 -54.15 47.16
CA GLU A 43 -32.79 -52.95 47.73
C GLU A 43 -31.33 -53.11 48.21
N GLN A 44 -30.69 -54.25 47.94
CA GLN A 44 -29.29 -54.53 48.28
C GLN A 44 -28.31 -53.64 47.49
N ARG A 45 -27.28 -53.10 48.16
CA ARG A 45 -26.09 -52.47 47.52
C ARG A 45 -25.23 -53.56 46.88
N LEU A 46 -24.93 -53.43 45.60
CA LEU A 46 -24.11 -54.34 44.79
C LEU A 46 -23.11 -53.53 43.96
N LEU A 47 -21.95 -54.09 43.62
CA LEU A 47 -21.05 -53.47 42.63
C LEU A 47 -21.53 -53.81 41.21
N ARG A 48 -21.20 -52.98 40.19
CA ARG A 48 -21.57 -53.27 38.78
C ARG A 48 -21.04 -54.64 38.30
N THR A 49 -19.92 -55.13 38.84
CA THR A 49 -19.40 -56.51 38.63
C THR A 49 -20.40 -57.60 39.03
N ASP A 50 -21.13 -57.39 40.12
CA ASP A 50 -21.81 -58.46 40.85
C ASP A 50 -23.29 -58.58 40.48
N ILE A 51 -23.84 -57.61 39.75
CA ILE A 51 -25.25 -57.57 39.32
C ILE A 51 -25.65 -58.87 38.60
N ALA A 52 -24.82 -59.33 37.66
CA ALA A 52 -25.10 -60.54 36.89
C ALA A 52 -25.12 -61.79 37.78
N ALA A 53 -24.14 -61.91 38.70
CA ALA A 53 -24.08 -62.98 39.68
C ALA A 53 -25.30 -62.96 40.62
N HIS A 54 -25.70 -61.79 41.10
CA HIS A 54 -26.87 -61.62 41.99
C HIS A 54 -28.18 -62.12 41.37
N TYR A 55 -28.40 -61.88 40.06
CA TYR A 55 -29.58 -62.43 39.38
C TYR A 55 -29.47 -63.94 39.14
N VAL A 56 -28.28 -64.45 38.77
CA VAL A 56 -28.05 -65.89 38.51
C VAL A 56 -28.15 -66.75 39.77
N TYR A 57 -27.63 -66.28 40.91
CA TYR A 57 -27.69 -67.00 42.19
C TYR A 57 -29.01 -66.82 42.94
N GLY A 58 -29.98 -66.09 42.37
CA GLY A 58 -31.34 -65.95 42.92
C GLY A 58 -31.58 -64.62 43.62
N CYS A 59 -31.93 -63.59 42.84
CA CYS A 59 -32.44 -62.33 43.37
C CYS A 59 -33.81 -62.54 44.07
N CYS A 60 -33.82 -62.60 45.40
CA CYS A 60 -35.07 -62.74 46.17
C CYS A 60 -35.92 -61.46 46.07
N GLN A 61 -37.06 -61.53 45.39
CA GLN A 61 -38.00 -60.41 45.22
C GLN A 61 -38.75 -60.00 46.50
N ASN A 62 -38.61 -60.76 47.59
CA ASN A 62 -39.24 -60.49 48.87
C ASN A 62 -38.18 -60.38 49.97
N ALA A 63 -38.27 -59.34 50.80
CA ALA A 63 -37.54 -59.23 52.07
C ALA A 63 -38.05 -60.21 53.18
N SER A 64 -38.84 -61.22 52.80
CA SER A 64 -39.68 -62.03 53.70
C SER A 64 -39.80 -63.50 53.27
N CYS A 65 -38.68 -64.14 52.91
CA CYS A 65 -38.65 -65.58 52.64
C CYS A 65 -38.66 -66.42 53.93
N ALA A 66 -39.85 -66.59 54.54
CA ALA A 66 -40.05 -67.50 55.66
C ALA A 66 -41.43 -68.20 55.62
N ARG A 67 -41.44 -69.45 55.11
CA ARG A 67 -42.59 -70.41 55.12
C ARG A 67 -43.72 -69.97 54.15
N ASN A 68 -44.37 -70.84 53.36
CA ASN A 68 -44.66 -72.27 53.51
C ASN A 68 -44.61 -73.02 52.16
N ALA A 69 -44.51 -74.35 52.20
CA ALA A 69 -44.73 -75.24 51.05
C ALA A 69 -45.49 -76.51 51.49
N GLN A 70 -46.80 -76.60 51.16
CA GLN A 70 -47.75 -77.71 51.36
C GLN A 70 -49.15 -77.21 50.90
N SER A 71 -50.12 -78.01 50.41
CA SER A 71 -50.13 -79.40 49.91
C SER A 71 -51.44 -79.69 49.13
N ASN A 72 -51.52 -80.87 48.47
CA ASN A 72 -52.70 -81.55 47.90
C ASN A 72 -53.22 -80.99 46.54
N ARG A 73 -53.66 -81.75 45.51
CA ARG A 73 -54.39 -83.05 45.38
C ARG A 73 -55.89 -82.96 45.78
N GLU A 74 -56.91 -83.59 45.19
CA GLU A 74 -57.18 -84.45 44.00
C GLU A 74 -58.75 -84.59 43.91
N ILE A 75 -59.51 -85.05 42.90
CA ILE A 75 -59.32 -85.79 41.62
C ILE A 75 -60.55 -85.63 40.65
N SER A 76 -60.40 -85.96 39.35
CA SER A 76 -61.45 -86.37 38.36
C SER A 76 -62.52 -85.40 37.80
N SER A 77 -63.11 -85.81 36.65
CA SER A 77 -64.07 -85.10 35.78
C SER A 77 -65.26 -86.01 35.40
N PRO A 78 -66.39 -85.43 34.94
CA PRO A 78 -67.17 -85.99 33.83
C PRO A 78 -67.29 -85.00 32.65
N ALA A 79 -67.37 -85.52 31.42
CA ALA A 79 -67.34 -84.71 30.18
C ALA A 79 -68.73 -84.46 29.56
N ASN A 80 -68.74 -83.62 28.51
CA ASN A 80 -69.81 -83.46 27.50
C ASN A 80 -71.06 -82.61 27.84
N PHE A 81 -70.97 -81.65 28.76
CA PHE A 81 -71.89 -80.49 28.77
C PHE A 81 -71.17 -79.15 28.82
N GLU A 82 -70.04 -79.05 29.53
CA GLU A 82 -69.28 -77.79 29.66
C GLU A 82 -68.55 -77.37 28.38
N THR A 83 -68.24 -78.28 27.46
CA THR A 83 -67.45 -78.01 26.25
C THR A 83 -68.03 -76.91 25.38
N ASN A 84 -69.35 -76.85 25.19
CA ASN A 84 -69.99 -75.79 24.41
C ASN A 84 -69.95 -74.43 25.13
N VAL A 85 -70.05 -74.41 26.46
CA VAL A 85 -69.97 -73.19 27.28
C VAL A 85 -68.53 -72.67 27.36
N VAL A 86 -67.53 -73.57 27.38
CA VAL A 86 -66.11 -73.22 27.29
C VAL A 86 -65.77 -72.69 25.89
N LEU A 87 -66.33 -73.29 24.83
CA LEU A 87 -66.13 -72.84 23.45
C LEU A 87 -66.73 -71.44 23.20
N ASP A 88 -67.97 -71.19 23.65
CA ASP A 88 -68.60 -69.86 23.56
C ASP A 88 -67.81 -68.78 24.33
N LYS A 89 -67.31 -69.13 25.53
CA LYS A 89 -66.39 -68.26 26.29
C LYS A 89 -65.08 -68.02 25.54
N PHE A 90 -64.55 -69.02 24.83
CA PHE A 90 -63.33 -68.89 24.03
C PHE A 90 -63.55 -67.98 22.81
N SER A 91 -64.62 -68.17 22.03
CA SER A 91 -64.97 -67.28 20.92
C SER A 91 -65.30 -65.85 21.40
N THR A 92 -65.91 -65.71 22.58
CA THR A 92 -66.11 -64.39 23.23
C THR A 92 -64.79 -63.73 23.64
N LEU A 93 -63.81 -64.51 24.12
CA LEU A 93 -62.49 -64.03 24.47
C LEU A 93 -61.68 -63.64 23.22
N GLU A 94 -61.68 -64.47 22.18
CA GLU A 94 -61.08 -64.21 20.88
C GLU A 94 -61.63 -62.92 20.25
N ARG A 95 -62.96 -62.74 20.26
CA ARG A 95 -63.61 -61.51 19.80
C ARG A 95 -63.12 -60.28 20.57
N LYS A 96 -62.98 -60.36 21.91
CA LYS A 96 -62.46 -59.27 22.75
C LYS A 96 -60.98 -58.99 22.52
N ILE A 97 -60.16 -60.03 22.28
CA ILE A 97 -58.73 -59.88 21.95
C ILE A 97 -58.58 -59.14 20.61
N ASN A 98 -59.36 -59.53 19.60
CA ASN A 98 -59.36 -58.85 18.30
C ASN A 98 -59.86 -57.40 18.39
N GLU A 99 -60.90 -57.14 19.19
CA GLU A 99 -61.41 -55.79 19.49
C GLU A 99 -60.34 -54.90 20.14
N VAL A 100 -59.62 -55.41 21.15
CA VAL A 100 -58.48 -54.71 21.78
C VAL A 100 -57.32 -54.52 20.80
N PHE A 101 -57.04 -55.50 19.94
CA PHE A 101 -55.95 -55.42 18.96
C PHE A 101 -56.18 -54.32 17.92
N GLU A 102 -57.41 -54.16 17.42
CA GLU A 102 -57.77 -53.08 16.51
C GLU A 102 -57.74 -51.70 17.20
N VAL A 103 -58.19 -51.59 18.45
CA VAL A 103 -58.07 -50.35 19.25
C VAL A 103 -56.59 -49.98 19.46
N CYS A 104 -55.73 -50.94 19.80
CA CYS A 104 -54.29 -50.74 19.93
C CYS A 104 -53.64 -50.33 18.59
N ARG A 105 -54.03 -50.95 17.48
CA ARG A 105 -53.56 -50.59 16.13
C ARG A 105 -53.96 -49.16 15.76
N ALA A 106 -55.22 -48.79 15.96
CA ALA A 106 -55.74 -47.46 15.69
C ALA A 106 -55.06 -46.39 16.54
N SER A 107 -54.92 -46.64 17.85
CA SER A 107 -54.23 -45.74 18.79
C SER A 107 -52.76 -45.53 18.42
N ASN A 108 -52.02 -46.60 18.10
CA ASN A 108 -50.62 -46.48 17.71
C ASN A 108 -50.45 -45.83 16.31
N SER A 109 -51.40 -46.04 15.40
CA SER A 109 -51.45 -45.35 14.09
C SER A 109 -51.64 -43.84 14.27
N ALA A 110 -52.64 -43.42 15.07
CA ALA A 110 -52.89 -42.01 15.38
C ALA A 110 -51.66 -41.35 16.04
N ARG A 111 -51.10 -41.98 17.08
CA ARG A 111 -49.88 -41.51 17.75
C ARG A 111 -48.68 -41.40 16.79
N SER A 112 -48.53 -42.34 15.85
CA SER A 112 -47.49 -42.28 14.83
C SER A 112 -47.69 -41.08 13.89
N GLN A 113 -48.92 -40.82 13.44
CA GLN A 113 -49.23 -39.63 12.63
C GLN A 113 -48.95 -38.33 13.36
N ASP A 114 -49.30 -38.23 14.65
CA ASP A 114 -49.05 -37.02 15.45
C ASP A 114 -47.56 -36.78 15.73
N ILE A 115 -46.79 -37.85 15.95
CA ILE A 115 -45.32 -37.78 15.98
C ILE A 115 -44.78 -37.29 14.62
N SER A 116 -45.24 -37.84 13.50
CA SER A 116 -44.82 -37.38 12.16
C SER A 116 -45.16 -35.91 11.90
N ARG A 117 -46.36 -35.46 12.31
CA ARG A 117 -46.78 -34.04 12.24
C ARG A 117 -45.87 -33.14 13.07
N ALA A 118 -45.56 -33.54 14.30
CA ALA A 118 -44.71 -32.78 15.21
C ALA A 118 -43.25 -32.69 14.71
N VAL A 119 -42.69 -33.80 14.22
CA VAL A 119 -41.35 -33.84 13.61
C VAL A 119 -41.29 -32.94 12.36
N GLY A 120 -42.26 -33.06 11.45
CA GLY A 120 -42.32 -32.20 10.27
C GLY A 120 -42.48 -30.71 10.61
N ALA A 121 -43.27 -30.37 11.62
CA ALA A 121 -43.40 -28.97 12.10
C ALA A 121 -42.09 -28.43 12.70
N PHE A 122 -41.34 -29.27 13.40
CA PHE A 122 -40.02 -28.94 13.94
C PHE A 122 -38.97 -28.77 12.84
N GLU A 123 -38.91 -29.69 11.87
CA GLU A 123 -38.03 -29.62 10.69
C GLU A 123 -38.28 -28.34 9.88
N ASN A 124 -39.54 -28.04 9.55
CA ASN A 124 -39.95 -26.78 8.91
C ASN A 124 -39.62 -25.53 9.77
N THR A 125 -39.36 -25.68 11.06
CA THR A 125 -38.92 -24.58 11.94
C THR A 125 -37.41 -24.43 11.92
N LEU A 126 -36.65 -25.51 12.00
CA LEU A 126 -35.19 -25.50 11.83
C LEU A 126 -34.79 -24.95 10.47
N GLN A 127 -35.44 -25.38 9.38
CA GLN A 127 -35.11 -24.94 8.03
C GLN A 127 -35.31 -23.41 7.84
N ARG A 128 -36.38 -22.84 8.44
CA ARG A 128 -36.60 -21.39 8.46
C ARG A 128 -35.54 -20.65 9.28
N ILE A 129 -35.15 -21.19 10.44
CA ILE A 129 -34.09 -20.60 11.28
C ILE A 129 -32.75 -20.63 10.55
N MET A 130 -32.38 -21.75 9.94
CA MET A 130 -31.14 -21.89 9.16
C MET A 130 -31.09 -20.90 8.00
N LYS A 131 -32.18 -20.78 7.21
CA LYS A 131 -32.25 -19.82 6.10
C LYS A 131 -32.17 -18.36 6.59
N GLY A 132 -32.84 -18.02 7.69
CA GLY A 132 -32.74 -16.69 8.29
C GLY A 132 -31.34 -16.37 8.83
N ILE A 133 -30.61 -17.36 9.34
CA ILE A 133 -29.20 -17.22 9.74
C ILE A 133 -28.31 -17.00 8.51
N GLU A 134 -28.51 -17.77 7.44
CA GLU A 134 -27.77 -17.62 6.17
C GLU A 134 -27.98 -16.23 5.54
N GLU A 135 -29.23 -15.77 5.44
CA GLU A 135 -29.60 -14.45 4.94
C GLU A 135 -29.01 -13.32 5.81
N ASN A 136 -29.05 -13.47 7.14
CA ASN A 136 -28.47 -12.49 8.06
C ASN A 136 -26.92 -12.46 7.99
N ILE A 137 -26.25 -13.61 7.92
CA ILE A 137 -24.79 -13.68 7.77
C ILE A 137 -24.36 -13.08 6.42
N SER A 138 -25.05 -13.43 5.34
CA SER A 138 -24.77 -12.92 3.99
C SER A 138 -24.93 -11.39 3.92
N THR A 139 -26.01 -10.84 4.48
CA THR A 139 -26.23 -9.39 4.53
C THR A 139 -25.26 -8.68 5.47
N MET A 140 -24.92 -9.24 6.63
CA MET A 140 -23.89 -8.69 7.53
C MET A 140 -22.51 -8.63 6.87
N ILE A 141 -22.05 -9.72 6.25
CA ILE A 141 -20.76 -9.78 5.54
C ILE A 141 -20.76 -8.77 4.38
N THR A 142 -21.81 -8.75 3.56
CA THR A 142 -21.93 -7.83 2.42
C THR A 142 -21.88 -6.38 2.87
N ARG A 143 -22.60 -6.02 3.93
CA ARG A 143 -22.61 -4.65 4.48
C ARG A 143 -21.25 -4.26 5.07
N GLN A 144 -20.59 -5.16 5.81
CA GLN A 144 -19.29 -4.89 6.40
C GLN A 144 -18.19 -4.73 5.34
N LEU A 145 -18.15 -5.64 4.36
CA LEU A 145 -17.22 -5.56 3.24
C LEU A 145 -17.44 -4.30 2.40
N THR A 146 -18.69 -3.92 2.15
CA THR A 146 -19.02 -2.67 1.44
C THR A 146 -18.54 -1.44 2.19
N ALA A 147 -18.74 -1.37 3.51
CA ALA A 147 -18.27 -0.25 4.33
C ALA A 147 -16.73 -0.13 4.29
N SER A 148 -16.01 -1.22 4.55
CA SER A 148 -14.54 -1.20 4.55
C SER A 148 -13.93 -0.97 3.15
N LEU A 149 -14.62 -1.36 2.07
CA LEU A 149 -14.24 -0.98 0.70
C LEU A 149 -14.47 0.52 0.41
N GLN A 150 -15.52 1.13 0.97
CA GLN A 150 -15.76 2.58 0.86
C GLN A 150 -14.73 3.38 1.67
N GLU A 151 -14.40 2.95 2.89
CA GLU A 151 -13.34 3.52 3.73
C GLU A 151 -11.98 3.46 3.03
N LEU A 152 -11.61 2.29 2.50
CA LEU A 152 -10.37 2.10 1.74
C LEU A 152 -10.35 2.99 0.48
N LYS A 153 -11.44 3.06 -0.28
CA LYS A 153 -11.54 3.92 -1.47
C LYS A 153 -11.37 5.41 -1.10
N ALA A 154 -11.98 5.86 -0.01
CA ALA A 154 -11.84 7.24 0.47
C ALA A 154 -10.39 7.54 0.86
N ALA A 155 -9.76 6.69 1.66
CA ALA A 155 -8.36 6.83 2.06
C ALA A 155 -7.40 6.87 0.86
N THR A 156 -7.56 5.95 -0.10
CA THR A 156 -6.76 5.95 -1.34
C THR A 156 -6.97 7.22 -2.17
N THR A 157 -8.21 7.73 -2.25
CA THR A 157 -8.52 8.97 -3.00
C THR A 157 -7.81 10.18 -2.39
N VAL A 158 -7.81 10.31 -1.06
CA VAL A 158 -7.09 11.37 -0.33
C VAL A 158 -5.58 11.23 -0.55
N LEU A 159 -5.00 10.06 -0.32
CA LEU A 159 -3.57 9.81 -0.50
C LEU A 159 -3.08 10.11 -1.93
N CYS A 160 -3.86 9.74 -2.95
CA CYS A 160 -3.54 10.08 -4.34
C CYS A 160 -3.64 11.60 -4.60
N SER A 161 -4.66 12.27 -4.05
CA SER A 161 -4.83 13.73 -4.19
C SER A 161 -3.66 14.49 -3.56
N ASP A 162 -3.31 14.15 -2.31
CA ASP A 162 -2.24 14.81 -1.56
C ASP A 162 -0.86 14.58 -2.20
N HIS A 163 -0.61 13.36 -2.70
CA HIS A 163 0.64 13.05 -3.39
C HIS A 163 0.75 13.78 -4.74
N LEU A 164 -0.34 13.86 -5.53
CA LEU A 164 -0.36 14.62 -6.78
C LEU A 164 -0.16 16.13 -6.53
N ALA A 165 -0.81 16.69 -5.50
CA ALA A 165 -0.62 18.09 -5.11
C ALA A 165 0.83 18.37 -4.65
N SER A 166 1.44 17.45 -3.88
CA SER A 166 2.85 17.54 -3.47
C SER A 166 3.80 17.49 -4.67
N LEU A 167 3.61 16.55 -5.59
CA LEU A 167 4.41 16.45 -6.83
C LEU A 167 4.25 17.70 -7.71
N GLN A 168 3.03 18.22 -7.84
CA GLN A 168 2.78 19.46 -8.58
C GLN A 168 3.48 20.67 -7.93
N SER A 169 3.50 20.76 -6.60
CA SER A 169 4.22 21.81 -5.88
C SER A 169 5.73 21.71 -6.10
N GLN A 170 6.31 20.50 -6.00
CA GLN A 170 7.75 20.26 -6.24
C GLN A 170 8.14 20.57 -7.68
N MET A 171 7.29 20.22 -8.66
CA MET A 171 7.51 20.53 -10.07
C MET A 171 7.47 22.05 -10.34
N ASN A 172 6.51 22.77 -9.74
CA ASN A 172 6.43 24.23 -9.84
C ASN A 172 7.67 24.90 -9.24
N GLU A 173 8.13 24.43 -8.07
CA GLU A 173 9.33 24.94 -7.43
C GLU A 173 10.58 24.69 -8.30
N LEU A 174 10.75 23.49 -8.84
CA LEU A 174 11.88 23.15 -9.72
C LEU A 174 11.91 23.99 -11.01
N VAL A 175 10.75 24.27 -11.60
CA VAL A 175 10.62 25.15 -12.77
C VAL A 175 11.05 26.57 -12.43
N GLU A 176 10.62 27.10 -11.29
CA GLU A 176 10.98 28.45 -10.86
C GLU A 176 12.46 28.56 -10.44
N GLN A 177 13.02 27.54 -9.77
CA GLN A 177 14.46 27.44 -9.49
C GLN A 177 15.30 27.43 -10.78
N SER A 178 14.85 26.72 -11.83
CA SER A 178 15.53 26.76 -13.13
C SER A 178 15.47 28.16 -13.73
N ARG A 179 14.28 28.77 -13.73
CA ARG A 179 14.04 30.11 -14.30
C ARG A 179 14.88 31.20 -13.63
N GLN A 180 15.08 31.12 -12.32
CA GLN A 180 15.93 32.02 -11.54
C GLN A 180 17.43 31.79 -11.82
N ARG A 181 17.85 30.53 -12.01
CA ARG A 181 19.21 30.18 -12.45
C ARG A 181 19.50 30.74 -13.84
N ASP A 182 18.61 30.52 -14.80
CA ASP A 182 18.73 30.99 -16.18
C ASP A 182 18.81 32.53 -16.22
N ALA A 183 17.96 33.22 -15.44
CA ALA A 183 17.98 34.68 -15.32
C ALA A 183 19.30 35.20 -14.71
N SER A 184 19.83 34.53 -13.68
CA SER A 184 21.09 34.88 -13.02
C SER A 184 22.29 34.67 -13.96
N GLN A 185 22.35 33.55 -14.68
CA GLN A 185 23.39 33.28 -15.68
C GLN A 185 23.33 34.27 -16.85
N MET A 186 22.14 34.62 -17.34
CA MET A 186 21.99 35.66 -18.37
C MET A 186 22.40 37.05 -17.88
N GLN A 187 22.19 37.37 -16.60
CA GLN A 187 22.67 38.60 -15.98
C GLN A 187 24.21 38.62 -15.89
N GLU A 188 24.81 37.51 -15.46
CA GLU A 188 26.27 37.32 -15.33
C GLU A 188 26.98 37.45 -16.69
N ILE A 189 26.53 36.69 -17.69
CA ILE A 189 26.98 36.79 -19.10
C ILE A 189 26.80 38.23 -19.61
N GLY A 190 25.68 38.87 -19.27
CA GLY A 190 25.43 40.27 -19.59
C GLY A 190 26.44 41.25 -18.99
N SER A 191 26.95 41.01 -17.77
CA SER A 191 28.07 41.80 -17.21
C SER A 191 29.35 41.58 -17.98
N VAL A 192 29.79 40.32 -18.13
CA VAL A 192 31.06 39.98 -18.80
C VAL A 192 31.10 40.59 -20.22
N LEU A 193 30.00 40.50 -20.97
CA LEU A 193 29.91 41.11 -22.30
C LEU A 193 30.01 42.65 -22.28
N ARG A 194 29.45 43.34 -21.26
CA ARG A 194 29.59 44.80 -21.11
C ARG A 194 31.02 45.19 -20.72
N ASP A 195 31.64 44.41 -19.83
CA ASP A 195 32.98 44.69 -19.33
C ASP A 195 34.02 44.50 -20.45
N SER A 196 33.96 43.40 -21.19
CA SER A 196 34.78 43.20 -22.40
C SER A 196 34.47 44.22 -23.51
N GLN A 197 33.22 44.66 -23.67
CA GLN A 197 32.88 45.74 -24.61
C GLN A 197 33.56 47.07 -24.22
N MET A 198 33.65 47.38 -22.92
CA MET A 198 34.34 48.57 -22.41
C MET A 198 35.86 48.47 -22.56
N GLU A 199 36.44 47.29 -22.30
CA GLU A 199 37.87 47.01 -22.48
C GLU A 199 38.29 47.21 -23.95
N VAL A 200 37.63 46.52 -24.89
CA VAL A 200 37.90 46.65 -26.35
C VAL A 200 37.69 48.09 -26.83
N LYS A 201 36.70 48.81 -26.29
CA LYS A 201 36.45 50.22 -26.64
C LYS A 201 37.58 51.14 -26.21
N GLU A 202 38.16 50.92 -25.03
CA GLU A 202 39.29 51.71 -24.54
C GLU A 202 40.60 51.31 -25.26
N GLU A 203 40.82 50.03 -25.56
CA GLU A 203 41.98 49.59 -26.39
C GLU A 203 41.93 50.21 -27.79
N VAL A 204 40.78 50.15 -28.49
CA VAL A 204 40.61 50.77 -29.81
C VAL A 204 40.86 52.28 -29.74
N LYS A 205 40.39 52.96 -28.70
CA LYS A 205 40.65 54.39 -28.47
C LYS A 205 42.14 54.69 -28.25
N ILE A 206 42.85 53.87 -27.48
CA ILE A 206 44.30 53.97 -27.29
C ILE A 206 45.03 53.76 -28.64
N LYS A 207 44.67 52.73 -29.41
CA LYS A 207 45.30 52.43 -30.71
C LYS A 207 45.03 53.51 -31.76
N VAL A 208 43.83 54.11 -31.77
CA VAL A 208 43.53 55.29 -32.59
C VAL A 208 44.39 56.49 -32.17
N GLN A 209 44.57 56.74 -30.86
CA GLN A 209 45.39 57.84 -30.36
C GLN A 209 46.90 57.65 -30.68
N GLU A 210 47.41 56.42 -30.58
CA GLU A 210 48.75 56.03 -31.06
C GLU A 210 48.90 56.31 -32.55
N MET A 211 47.97 55.82 -33.38
CA MET A 211 48.00 55.99 -34.83
C MET A 211 47.94 57.46 -35.27
N VAL A 212 47.09 58.28 -34.63
CA VAL A 212 47.04 59.74 -34.84
C VAL A 212 48.36 60.40 -34.46
N SER A 213 49.04 59.92 -33.42
CA SER A 213 50.34 60.45 -32.99
C SER A 213 51.45 60.09 -33.99
N LEU A 214 51.46 58.86 -34.51
CA LEU A 214 52.39 58.42 -35.56
C LEU A 214 52.17 59.17 -36.89
N LEU A 215 50.92 59.41 -37.27
CA LEU A 215 50.58 60.20 -38.46
C LEU A 215 51.09 61.64 -38.34
N ARG A 216 50.93 62.28 -37.17
CA ARG A 216 51.46 63.64 -36.91
C ARG A 216 52.99 63.70 -36.94
N ALA A 217 53.67 62.67 -36.44
CA ALA A 217 55.13 62.57 -36.52
C ALA A 217 55.59 62.50 -37.99
N SER A 218 55.04 61.56 -38.76
CA SER A 218 55.31 61.40 -40.19
C SER A 218 54.99 62.67 -41.00
N GLU A 219 53.89 63.36 -40.69
CA GLU A 219 53.53 64.66 -41.28
C GLU A 219 54.59 65.73 -40.99
N SER A 220 55.15 65.75 -39.78
CA SER A 220 56.23 66.66 -39.38
C SER A 220 57.54 66.33 -40.09
N ASP A 221 57.90 65.04 -40.20
CA ASP A 221 59.11 64.57 -40.89
C ASP A 221 59.07 64.91 -42.38
N VAL A 222 57.92 64.71 -43.03
CA VAL A 222 57.69 65.11 -44.43
C VAL A 222 57.77 66.63 -44.59
N LYS A 223 57.17 67.41 -43.67
CA LYS A 223 57.24 68.88 -43.70
C LYS A 223 58.67 69.40 -43.58
N GLU A 224 59.47 68.83 -42.68
CA GLU A 224 60.87 69.24 -42.49
C GLU A 224 61.76 68.77 -43.66
N ASN A 225 61.57 67.56 -44.19
CA ASN A 225 62.28 67.09 -45.38
C ASN A 225 61.99 67.98 -46.62
N VAL A 226 60.73 68.34 -46.85
CA VAL A 226 60.35 69.25 -47.95
C VAL A 226 60.94 70.65 -47.75
N LYS A 227 61.00 71.14 -46.51
CA LYS A 227 61.67 72.41 -46.17
C LYS A 227 63.17 72.34 -46.48
N THR A 228 63.87 71.30 -46.05
CA THR A 228 65.31 71.12 -46.32
C THR A 228 65.60 71.07 -47.82
N GLN A 229 64.84 70.27 -48.59
CA GLN A 229 64.99 70.21 -50.06
C GLN A 229 64.75 71.57 -50.73
N LEU A 230 63.82 72.37 -50.20
CA LEU A 230 63.52 73.71 -50.71
C LEU A 230 64.63 74.73 -50.35
N GLU A 231 65.23 74.62 -49.16
CA GLU A 231 66.39 75.43 -48.73
C GLU A 231 67.64 75.08 -49.56
N GLU A 232 67.90 73.80 -49.82
CA GLU A 232 68.95 73.32 -50.72
C GLU A 232 68.74 73.85 -52.15
N PHE A 233 67.54 73.72 -52.70
CA PHE A 233 67.20 74.23 -54.04
C PHE A 233 67.40 75.76 -54.13
N VAL A 234 66.98 76.52 -53.12
CA VAL A 234 67.20 77.97 -53.04
C VAL A 234 68.71 78.30 -52.98
N GLN A 235 69.52 77.51 -52.29
CA GLN A 235 70.97 77.72 -52.26
C GLN A 235 71.64 77.37 -53.60
N VAL A 236 71.21 76.31 -54.29
CA VAL A 236 71.68 76.00 -55.66
C VAL A 236 71.33 77.13 -56.62
N MET A 237 70.08 77.61 -56.62
CA MET A 237 69.65 78.76 -57.43
C MET A 237 70.47 80.02 -57.13
N ARG A 238 70.75 80.29 -55.85
CA ARG A 238 71.61 81.41 -55.40
C ARG A 238 73.03 81.31 -55.95
N ASN A 239 73.62 80.11 -55.96
CA ASN A 239 74.95 79.86 -56.53
C ASN A 239 74.96 80.09 -58.05
N CYS A 240 73.98 79.54 -58.78
CA CYS A 240 73.85 79.73 -60.23
C CYS A 240 73.68 81.21 -60.62
N VAL A 241 72.88 81.97 -59.87
CA VAL A 241 72.72 83.42 -60.02
C VAL A 241 74.04 84.17 -59.80
N GLY A 242 74.89 83.71 -58.88
CA GLY A 242 76.24 84.23 -58.68
C GLY A 242 77.12 84.07 -59.92
N VAL A 243 77.27 82.84 -60.42
CA VAL A 243 78.10 82.52 -61.59
C VAL A 243 77.62 83.30 -62.84
N LEU A 244 76.31 83.41 -63.05
CA LEU A 244 75.74 84.18 -64.17
C LEU A 244 76.04 85.69 -64.09
N LYS A 245 76.16 86.27 -62.89
CA LYS A 245 76.54 87.68 -62.69
C LYS A 245 78.02 87.97 -62.99
N GLU A 246 78.89 86.97 -62.93
CA GLU A 246 80.32 87.12 -63.25
C GLU A 246 80.59 87.05 -64.77
N HIS A 247 79.72 86.37 -65.52
CA HIS A 247 79.97 86.01 -66.93
C HIS A 247 79.20 86.85 -67.97
N VAL A 248 78.33 87.79 -67.57
CA VAL A 248 77.48 88.56 -68.50
C VAL A 248 77.46 90.05 -68.16
N SER A 249 77.49 90.90 -69.20
CA SER A 249 77.42 92.37 -69.04
C SER A 249 76.11 92.83 -68.38
N LYS A 250 76.19 93.91 -67.59
CA LYS A 250 75.26 94.19 -66.48
C LYS A 250 73.81 94.52 -66.86
N ASP A 251 73.59 95.15 -68.01
CA ASP A 251 72.45 96.09 -68.10
C ASP A 251 71.10 95.47 -68.51
N THR A 252 71.08 94.24 -69.06
CA THR A 252 69.84 93.64 -69.61
C THR A 252 69.22 92.53 -68.75
N LEU A 253 69.98 91.90 -67.85
CA LEU A 253 69.50 90.74 -67.06
C LEU A 253 68.95 91.08 -65.67
N SER A 254 69.28 92.26 -65.11
CA SER A 254 69.01 92.56 -63.71
C SER A 254 67.51 92.56 -63.36
N SER A 255 66.65 93.12 -64.21
CA SER A 255 65.19 93.16 -63.96
C SER A 255 64.58 91.76 -63.97
N ARG A 256 64.78 91.01 -65.06
CA ARG A 256 64.24 89.65 -65.24
C ARG A 256 64.62 88.68 -64.12
N LEU A 257 65.83 88.78 -63.57
CA LEU A 257 66.25 87.98 -62.43
C LEU A 257 65.49 88.37 -61.15
N THR A 258 65.28 89.67 -60.92
CA THR A 258 64.51 90.18 -59.79
C THR A 258 63.04 89.76 -59.88
N ASP A 259 62.43 89.81 -61.07
CA ASP A 259 61.04 89.41 -61.31
C ASP A 259 60.81 87.92 -61.00
N GLN A 260 61.74 87.05 -61.44
CA GLN A 260 61.69 85.61 -61.10
C GLN A 260 61.93 85.35 -59.61
N GLN A 261 62.86 86.07 -58.97
CA GLN A 261 63.12 85.92 -57.55
C GLN A 261 61.94 86.37 -56.68
N GLN A 262 61.24 87.44 -57.06
CA GLN A 262 59.99 87.86 -56.41
C GLN A 262 58.85 86.84 -56.64
N SER A 263 58.75 86.27 -57.85
CA SER A 263 57.75 85.24 -58.17
C SER A 263 57.93 83.98 -57.31
N LEU A 264 59.17 83.51 -57.13
CA LEU A 264 59.50 82.39 -56.23
C LEU A 264 59.16 82.72 -54.77
N GLN A 265 59.45 83.94 -54.31
CA GLN A 265 59.11 84.38 -52.95
C GLN A 265 57.59 84.44 -52.73
N ALA A 266 56.80 84.82 -53.75
CA ALA A 266 55.33 84.83 -53.68
C ALA A 266 54.74 83.41 -53.57
N VAL A 267 55.30 82.43 -54.30
CA VAL A 267 54.92 81.01 -54.17
C VAL A 267 55.25 80.49 -52.76
N PHE A 268 56.45 80.77 -52.25
CA PHE A 268 56.87 80.39 -50.90
C PHE A 268 55.93 80.95 -49.82
N ASN A 269 55.56 82.23 -49.93
CA ASN A 269 54.65 82.88 -48.99
C ASN A 269 53.21 82.33 -49.09
N SER A 270 52.79 81.87 -50.27
CA SER A 270 51.47 81.25 -50.48
C SER A 270 51.40 79.85 -49.87
N LEU A 271 52.47 79.05 -49.99
CA LEU A 271 52.57 77.73 -49.36
C LEU A 271 52.52 77.81 -47.81
N ASN A 272 53.08 78.86 -47.21
CA ASN A 272 52.97 79.09 -45.76
C ASN A 272 51.60 79.64 -45.33
N LYS A 273 50.77 80.22 -46.22
CA LYS A 273 49.41 80.67 -45.85
C LYS A 273 48.39 79.53 -45.77
N ASN A 274 48.55 78.47 -46.55
CA ASN A 274 47.71 77.27 -46.48
C ASN A 274 48.01 76.37 -45.25
N LYS A 275 48.49 76.98 -44.16
CA LYS A 275 49.04 76.34 -42.95
C LYS A 275 48.32 76.78 -41.67
N GLU A 276 47.38 77.72 -41.79
CA GLU A 276 46.65 78.39 -40.71
C GLU A 276 45.11 78.24 -40.84
N SER A 277 44.63 77.33 -41.69
CA SER A 277 43.21 77.02 -41.93
C SER A 277 42.98 75.52 -42.08
#